data_AF-A0A535FGC4-F1
#
_entry.id   AF-A0A535FGC4-F1
#
_cell.length_a   1.000
_cell.length_b   1.000
_cell.length_c   1.000
_cell.angle_alpha   90.00
_cell.angle_beta   90.00
_cell.angle_gamma   90.00
#
_symmetry.space_group_name_H-M   'P 1'
#
loop_
_entity.id
_entity.type
_entity.pdbx_description
1 polymer ?
#
loop_
_entity_poly.entity_id
_entity_poly.type
_entity_poly.pdbx_seq_one_letter_code
_entity_poly.pdbx_strand_id
1 'polypeptide(L)'
;MNNGILKTLSTKAKHWWNFDQEHKKKDSILKMLSEKTTHWWNLEQQTRPETLEPQIWVEEKNGHKLEFCDLPGLGESHVLDGKYFEIYKAKMLESHIVIWAIHADSRSVTFDRKALEDLVYSAPNVDERRRLINKIVFILTKVDLLIPSPWVLTKIGSEGVFTVHKETEKLLAEKESYFQEAFIAPFGHLLKAQTYRSKNFNIKDDYLDYDQHTVYYRGSMSKIRLEELCKKYPNYQDVFKRLYNNYRVIPCSSQFRFNLDPLMEAIVDKLESHVIGNLENFKPHGASLNKLPFDKVKHFGNIVILNDATKQVHDLSAMDYS
;
A
#
# COMPACT_ATOMS: atom_id res chain seq x y z
N MET A 1 30.38 45.77 37.28
CA MET A 1 29.48 44.60 37.30
C MET A 1 28.38 44.83 36.28
N ASN A 2 28.39 44.07 35.18
CA ASN A 2 27.22 43.73 34.35
C ASN A 2 27.69 42.88 33.18
N ASN A 3 27.82 41.57 33.43
CA ASN A 3 27.90 40.53 32.41
C ASN A 3 26.62 39.70 32.51
N GLY A 4 25.64 40.02 31.68
CA GLY A 4 24.40 39.29 31.60
C GLY A 4 23.59 39.86 30.45
N ILE A 5 23.35 39.02 29.43
CA ILE A 5 22.62 39.22 28.16
C ILE A 5 23.58 39.05 26.97
N LEU A 6 24.09 37.83 26.77
CA LEU A 6 24.64 37.36 25.49
C LEU A 6 24.75 35.82 25.45
N LYS A 7 23.77 35.11 26.03
CA LYS A 7 23.74 33.62 26.00
C LYS A 7 22.41 32.99 25.60
N THR A 8 21.49 33.76 25.00
CA THR A 8 20.14 33.25 24.67
C THR A 8 19.74 33.39 23.21
N LEU A 9 20.71 33.45 22.29
CA LEU A 9 20.45 33.41 20.83
C LEU A 9 21.13 32.24 20.10
N SER A 10 21.97 31.45 20.78
CA SER A 10 22.67 30.30 20.16
C SER A 10 21.84 29.01 20.12
N THR A 11 20.86 28.84 21.01
CA THR A 11 20.10 27.57 21.12
C THR A 11 18.87 27.54 20.21
N LYS A 12 18.23 28.69 19.95
CA LYS A 12 17.06 28.78 19.05
C LYS A 12 17.43 28.65 17.57
N ALA A 13 18.60 29.14 17.16
CA ALA A 13 19.08 28.98 15.77
C ALA A 13 19.46 27.52 15.43
N LYS A 14 19.96 26.74 16.41
CA LYS A 14 20.24 25.31 16.24
C LYS A 14 18.98 24.45 16.14
N HIS A 15 17.89 24.83 16.82
CA HIS A 15 16.61 24.13 16.69
C HIS A 15 15.94 24.38 15.34
N TRP A 16 16.02 25.59 14.79
CA TRP A 16 15.46 25.88 13.46
C TRP A 16 16.28 25.25 12.33
N TRP A 17 17.61 25.17 12.47
CA TRP A 17 18.46 24.48 11.49
C TRP A 17 18.28 22.95 11.51
N ASN A 18 18.09 22.35 12.69
CA ASN A 18 17.80 20.91 12.80
C ASN A 18 16.39 20.56 12.31
N PHE A 19 15.40 21.45 12.52
CA PHE A 19 14.03 21.27 12.03
C PHE A 19 13.93 21.41 10.51
N ASP A 20 14.66 22.35 9.89
CA ASP A 20 14.70 22.52 8.43
C ASP A 20 15.47 21.37 7.73
N GLN A 21 16.51 20.83 8.38
CA GLN A 21 17.20 19.61 7.91
C GLN A 21 16.31 18.37 8.04
N GLU A 22 15.51 18.24 9.11
CA GLU A 22 14.51 17.17 9.24
C GLU A 22 13.36 17.30 8.25
N HIS A 23 12.87 18.50 7.92
CA HIS A 23 11.87 18.70 6.87
C HIS A 23 12.41 18.39 5.47
N LYS A 24 13.63 18.81 5.13
CA LYS A 24 14.28 18.42 3.86
C LYS A 24 14.58 16.92 3.78
N LYS A 25 14.86 16.26 4.91
CA LYS A 25 15.00 14.79 5.02
C LYS A 25 13.65 14.06 4.80
N LYS A 26 12.53 14.61 5.32
CA LYS A 26 11.18 14.03 5.22
C LYS A 26 10.67 13.93 3.78
N ASP A 27 10.83 14.99 2.99
CA ASP A 27 10.37 15.01 1.59
C ASP A 27 11.16 14.04 0.70
N SER A 28 12.38 13.68 1.09
CA SER A 28 13.29 12.87 0.29
C SER A 28 12.84 11.40 0.15
N ILE A 29 12.46 10.76 1.26
CA ILE A 29 12.05 9.34 1.28
C ILE A 29 10.69 9.18 0.59
N LEU A 30 9.76 10.09 0.86
CA LEU A 30 8.42 10.05 0.29
C LEU A 30 8.43 10.29 -1.21
N LYS A 31 9.22 11.26 -1.66
CA LYS A 31 9.47 11.50 -3.08
C LYS A 31 10.16 10.31 -3.74
N MET A 32 11.12 9.66 -3.06
CA MET A 32 11.75 8.44 -3.54
C MET A 32 10.74 7.28 -3.69
N LEU A 33 9.88 7.07 -2.69
CA LEU A 33 8.82 6.07 -2.72
C LEU A 33 7.81 6.34 -3.85
N SER A 34 7.34 7.57 -4.04
CA SER A 34 6.33 7.92 -5.05
C SER A 34 6.88 7.93 -6.49
N GLU A 35 8.07 8.51 -6.71
CA GLU A 35 8.70 8.60 -8.04
C GLU A 35 9.09 7.22 -8.56
N LYS A 36 9.50 6.31 -7.68
CA LYS A 36 10.00 5.00 -8.09
C LYS A 36 9.00 3.86 -7.98
N THR A 37 7.98 3.90 -7.11
CA THR A 37 6.82 3.00 -7.31
C THR A 37 6.36 3.19 -8.76
N THR A 38 6.14 4.43 -9.17
CA THR A 38 5.77 4.76 -10.55
C THR A 38 6.72 4.16 -11.61
N HIS A 39 8.03 4.09 -11.37
CA HIS A 39 9.01 3.52 -12.30
C HIS A 39 9.01 1.98 -12.30
N TRP A 40 8.98 1.36 -11.12
CA TRP A 40 8.87 -0.08 -10.92
C TRP A 40 7.59 -0.64 -11.53
N TRP A 41 6.46 0.04 -11.32
CA TRP A 41 5.18 -0.32 -11.92
C TRP A 41 5.18 -0.30 -13.45
N ASN A 42 6.04 0.51 -14.09
CA ASN A 42 6.17 0.51 -15.55
C ASN A 42 7.12 -0.60 -16.06
N LEU A 43 8.05 -1.09 -15.22
CA LEU A 43 8.99 -2.17 -15.58
C LEU A 43 8.32 -3.55 -15.60
N GLU A 44 7.30 -3.76 -14.75
CA GLU A 44 6.47 -4.97 -14.72
C GLU A 44 5.61 -5.20 -15.97
N GLN A 45 5.47 -4.20 -16.84
CA GLN A 45 4.72 -4.33 -18.10
C GLN A 45 5.49 -5.02 -19.23
N GLN A 46 6.79 -5.29 -19.03
CA GLN A 46 7.57 -6.11 -19.93
C GLN A 46 7.54 -7.54 -19.40
N THR A 47 6.87 -8.45 -20.11
CA THR A 47 6.96 -9.90 -19.85
C THR A 47 8.41 -10.33 -19.97
N ARG A 48 9.11 -10.39 -18.83
CA ARG A 48 10.45 -10.97 -18.74
C ARG A 48 10.30 -12.48 -18.52
N PRO A 49 11.21 -13.30 -19.08
CA PRO A 49 11.20 -14.74 -18.84
C PRO A 49 11.34 -15.04 -17.35
N GLU A 50 10.85 -16.22 -16.94
CA GLU A 50 10.86 -16.75 -15.57
C GLU A 50 12.17 -16.41 -14.84
N THR A 51 12.06 -15.62 -13.78
CA THR A 51 13.22 -15.31 -12.95
C THR A 51 13.42 -16.46 -11.98
N LEU A 52 14.60 -17.09 -11.96
CA LEU A 52 14.94 -18.16 -11.02
C LEU A 52 15.69 -17.66 -9.77
N GLU A 53 16.12 -16.39 -9.78
CA GLU A 53 16.92 -15.78 -8.71
C GLU A 53 16.25 -14.50 -8.21
N PRO A 54 16.34 -14.17 -6.90
CA PRO A 54 15.86 -12.89 -6.38
C PRO A 54 16.49 -11.70 -7.10
N GLN A 55 15.67 -10.75 -7.57
CA GLN A 55 16.16 -9.49 -8.11
C GLN A 55 16.12 -8.43 -7.01
N ILE A 56 17.28 -7.91 -6.65
CA ILE A 56 17.41 -6.88 -5.62
C ILE A 56 17.75 -5.55 -6.30
N TRP A 57 17.03 -4.52 -5.90
CA TRP A 57 17.31 -3.16 -6.31
C TRP A 57 17.35 -2.23 -5.12
N VAL A 58 18.33 -1.35 -5.14
CA VAL A 58 18.63 -0.44 -4.05
C VAL A 58 18.60 0.98 -4.58
N GLU A 59 17.86 1.84 -3.90
CA GLU A 59 17.97 3.28 -4.05
C GLU A 59 18.51 3.88 -2.76
N GLU A 60 19.39 4.86 -2.92
CA GLU A 60 19.93 5.63 -1.81
C GLU A 60 19.71 7.12 -2.08
N LYS A 61 19.10 7.81 -1.12
CA LYS A 61 18.88 9.25 -1.21
C LYS A 61 19.02 9.89 0.16
N ASN A 62 19.91 10.88 0.26
CA ASN A 62 20.20 11.61 1.50
C ASN A 62 20.55 10.71 2.69
N GLY A 63 21.29 9.61 2.44
CA GLY A 63 21.69 8.64 3.47
C GLY A 63 20.58 7.65 3.89
N HIS A 64 19.45 7.63 3.19
CA HIS A 64 18.40 6.64 3.38
C HIS A 64 18.44 5.62 2.25
N LYS A 65 18.39 4.33 2.60
CA LYS A 65 18.37 3.21 1.66
C LYS A 65 16.98 2.60 1.59
N LEU A 66 16.49 2.40 0.37
CA LEU A 66 15.28 1.62 0.09
C LEU A 66 15.66 0.44 -0.79
N GLU A 67 15.30 -0.76 -0.35
CA GLU A 67 15.60 -2.00 -1.06
C GLU A 67 14.29 -2.66 -1.49
N PHE A 68 14.18 -2.96 -2.78
CA PHE A 68 13.10 -3.74 -3.37
C PHE A 68 13.67 -5.11 -3.73
N CYS A 69 13.00 -6.16 -3.29
CA CYS A 69 13.37 -7.54 -3.58
C CYS A 69 12.20 -8.20 -4.29
N ASP A 70 12.36 -8.45 -5.59
CA ASP A 70 11.41 -9.24 -6.37
C ASP A 70 11.82 -10.72 -6.29
N LEU A 71 10.84 -11.58 -6.01
CA LEU A 71 11.05 -13.01 -5.74
C LEU A 71 10.41 -13.87 -6.82
N PRO A 72 11.04 -15.00 -7.19
CA PRO A 72 10.53 -15.90 -8.21
C PRO A 72 9.19 -16.52 -7.79
N GLY A 73 8.22 -16.64 -8.71
CA GLY A 73 6.88 -17.16 -8.40
C GLY A 73 6.89 -18.51 -7.66
N LEU A 74 6.04 -18.64 -6.63
CA LEU A 74 5.85 -19.91 -5.92
C LEU A 74 4.99 -20.86 -6.76
N GLY A 75 5.40 -22.13 -6.90
CA GLY A 75 4.56 -23.20 -7.46
C GLY A 75 4.85 -23.68 -8.88
N GLU A 76 5.93 -23.22 -9.51
CA GLU A 76 6.28 -23.62 -10.88
C GLU A 76 7.04 -24.97 -10.95
N SER A 77 7.65 -25.44 -9.85
CA SER A 77 8.38 -26.71 -9.83
C SER A 77 8.43 -27.36 -8.44
N HIS A 78 7.70 -28.46 -8.26
CA HIS A 78 7.69 -29.30 -7.04
C HIS A 78 9.08 -29.77 -6.56
N VAL A 79 10.09 -29.75 -7.43
CA VAL A 79 11.47 -30.20 -7.11
C VAL A 79 12.35 -29.07 -6.54
N LEU A 80 11.94 -27.80 -6.69
CA LEU A 80 12.69 -26.61 -6.23
C LEU A 80 12.09 -25.96 -4.97
N ASP A 81 10.93 -26.44 -4.53
CA ASP A 81 10.12 -25.81 -3.49
C ASP A 81 10.86 -25.62 -2.15
N GLY A 82 11.73 -26.55 -1.75
CA GLY A 82 12.46 -26.42 -0.48
C GLY A 82 13.47 -25.27 -0.46
N LYS A 83 14.21 -25.06 -1.55
CA LYS A 83 15.21 -23.98 -1.62
C LYS A 83 14.55 -22.61 -1.75
N TYR A 84 13.52 -22.51 -2.58
CA TYR A 84 12.77 -21.26 -2.71
C TYR A 84 12.04 -20.92 -1.42
N PHE A 85 11.47 -21.91 -0.73
CA PHE A 85 10.83 -21.68 0.56
C PHE A 85 11.78 -21.04 1.59
N GLU A 86 13.02 -21.52 1.70
CA GLU A 86 14.00 -20.93 2.62
C GLU A 86 14.41 -19.50 2.21
N ILE A 87 14.53 -19.23 0.91
CA ILE A 87 14.78 -17.86 0.40
C ILE A 87 13.61 -16.94 0.75
N TYR A 88 12.38 -17.38 0.50
CA TYR A 88 11.16 -16.66 0.84
C TYR A 88 11.10 -16.37 2.34
N LYS A 89 11.35 -17.37 3.17
CA LYS A 89 11.36 -17.24 4.63
C LYS A 89 12.40 -16.22 5.09
N ALA A 90 13.65 -16.33 4.61
CA ALA A 90 14.72 -15.41 4.96
C ALA A 90 14.38 -13.97 4.53
N LYS A 91 13.94 -13.78 3.28
CA LYS A 91 13.58 -12.45 2.77
C LYS A 91 12.36 -11.87 3.43
N MET A 92 11.35 -12.68 3.71
CA MET A 92 10.22 -12.26 4.50
C MET A 92 10.70 -11.80 5.87
N LEU A 93 11.57 -12.52 6.58
CA LEU A 93 12.08 -12.10 7.89
C LEU A 93 12.88 -10.79 7.86
N GLU A 94 13.76 -10.61 6.87
CA GLU A 94 14.59 -9.41 6.67
C GLU A 94 13.77 -8.17 6.30
N SER A 95 12.65 -8.37 5.59
CA SER A 95 11.84 -7.26 5.07
C SER A 95 11.07 -6.52 6.16
N HIS A 96 10.98 -5.19 6.02
CA HIS A 96 10.09 -4.35 6.84
C HIS A 96 8.62 -4.51 6.42
N ILE A 97 8.38 -4.65 5.12
CA ILE A 97 7.06 -4.85 4.50
C ILE A 97 7.18 -5.93 3.44
N VAL A 98 6.14 -6.74 3.30
CA VAL A 98 6.03 -7.75 2.24
C VAL A 98 4.77 -7.43 1.44
N ILE A 99 4.89 -7.31 0.11
CA ILE A 99 3.73 -7.21 -0.78
C ILE A 99 3.41 -8.62 -1.27
N TRP A 100 2.27 -9.16 -0.86
CA TRP A 100 1.79 -10.46 -1.34
C TRP A 100 0.84 -10.22 -2.51
N ALA A 101 1.38 -10.34 -3.72
CA ALA A 101 0.67 -10.09 -4.97
C ALA A 101 -0.05 -11.35 -5.46
N ILE A 102 -1.34 -11.22 -5.73
CA ILE A 102 -2.18 -12.32 -6.24
C ILE A 102 -2.86 -11.82 -7.50
N HIS A 103 -2.86 -12.61 -8.58
CA HIS A 103 -3.60 -12.21 -9.76
C HIS A 103 -5.12 -12.23 -9.50
N ALA A 104 -5.81 -11.16 -9.88
CA ALA A 104 -7.25 -11.04 -9.67
C ALA A 104 -8.07 -12.06 -10.50
N ASP A 105 -7.52 -12.61 -11.58
CA ASP A 105 -8.14 -13.64 -12.41
C ASP A 105 -7.87 -15.07 -11.93
N SER A 106 -7.10 -15.24 -10.84
CA SER A 106 -6.81 -16.55 -10.27
C SER A 106 -8.09 -17.27 -9.87
N ARG A 107 -8.21 -18.53 -10.32
CA ARG A 107 -9.37 -19.40 -10.06
C ARG A 107 -9.19 -20.28 -8.83
N SER A 108 -7.99 -20.32 -8.25
CA SER A 108 -7.69 -21.15 -7.08
C SER A 108 -6.76 -20.40 -6.14
N VAL A 109 -7.20 -20.26 -4.89
CA VAL A 109 -6.40 -19.68 -3.80
C VAL A 109 -5.68 -20.75 -2.97
N THR A 110 -5.96 -22.02 -3.23
CA THR A 110 -5.55 -23.13 -2.36
C THR A 110 -4.03 -23.23 -2.25
N PHE A 111 -3.33 -23.11 -3.37
CA PHE A 111 -1.87 -23.22 -3.41
C PHE A 111 -1.21 -22.05 -2.67
N ASP A 112 -1.54 -20.82 -3.06
CA ASP A 112 -1.00 -19.60 -2.44
C ASP A 112 -1.31 -19.53 -0.94
N ARG A 113 -2.54 -19.91 -0.54
CA ARG A 113 -2.95 -19.97 0.86
C ARG A 113 -2.11 -20.97 1.64
N LYS A 114 -1.86 -22.15 1.06
CA LYS A 114 -1.05 -23.19 1.70
C LYS A 114 0.41 -22.75 1.83
N ALA A 115 0.97 -22.14 0.79
CA ALA A 115 2.32 -21.61 0.82
C ALA A 115 2.49 -20.51 1.90
N LEU A 116 1.52 -19.59 2.00
CA LEU A 116 1.51 -18.58 3.06
C LEU A 116 1.39 -19.23 4.45
N GLU A 117 0.49 -20.19 4.62
CA GLU A 117 0.31 -20.92 5.87
C GLU A 117 1.62 -21.61 6.29
N ASP A 118 2.26 -22.32 5.38
CA ASP A 118 3.53 -22.99 5.65
C ASP A 118 4.63 -21.99 6.01
N LEU A 119 4.76 -20.88 5.27
CA LEU A 119 5.73 -19.83 5.56
C LEU A 119 5.53 -19.24 6.96
N VAL A 120 4.30 -18.85 7.31
CA VAL A 120 3.97 -18.29 8.63
C VAL A 120 4.23 -19.33 9.71
N TYR A 121 3.68 -20.53 9.60
CA TYR A 121 3.79 -21.55 10.67
C TYR A 121 5.16 -22.23 10.76
N SER A 122 6.03 -22.05 9.75
CA SER A 122 7.45 -22.45 9.84
C SER A 122 8.24 -21.61 10.86
N ALA A 123 7.70 -20.47 11.32
CA ALA A 123 8.29 -19.70 12.38
C ALA A 123 8.12 -20.40 13.75
N PRO A 124 9.19 -20.46 14.57
CA PRO A 124 9.27 -21.28 15.77
C PRO A 124 8.29 -20.89 16.88
N ASN A 125 7.90 -19.61 16.96
CA ASN A 125 7.07 -19.10 18.05
C ASN A 125 5.96 -18.16 17.56
N VAL A 126 4.96 -17.92 18.41
CA VAL A 126 3.79 -17.11 18.08
C VAL A 126 4.13 -15.66 17.76
N ASP A 127 5.17 -15.09 18.38
CA ASP A 127 5.53 -13.69 18.18
C ASP A 127 6.21 -13.46 16.84
N GLU A 128 7.02 -14.41 16.38
CA GLU A 128 7.56 -14.39 15.01
C GLU A 128 6.46 -14.61 13.97
N ARG A 129 5.50 -15.51 14.22
CA ARG A 129 4.32 -15.69 13.35
C ARG A 129 3.52 -14.40 13.22
N ARG A 130 3.27 -13.73 14.36
CA ARG A 130 2.66 -12.40 14.40
C ARG A 130 3.49 -11.40 13.59
N ARG A 131 4.80 -11.31 13.83
CA ARG A 131 5.67 -10.38 13.12
C ARG A 131 5.63 -10.59 11.61
N LEU A 132 5.61 -11.84 11.14
CA LEU A 132 5.53 -12.19 9.73
C LEU A 132 4.21 -11.75 9.10
N ILE A 133 3.06 -12.15 9.66
CA ILE A 133 1.76 -11.84 9.04
C ILE A 133 1.43 -10.34 9.09
N ASN A 134 1.86 -9.63 10.15
CA ASN A 134 1.47 -8.23 10.35
C ASN A 134 2.13 -7.25 9.37
N LYS A 135 3.27 -7.63 8.76
CA LYS A 135 3.94 -6.81 7.73
C LYS A 135 3.54 -7.11 6.29
N ILE A 136 2.64 -8.08 6.07
CA ILE A 136 2.16 -8.41 4.74
C ILE A 136 1.05 -7.42 4.33
N VAL A 137 1.17 -6.85 3.14
CA VAL A 137 0.12 -6.13 2.42
C VAL A 137 -0.34 -7.03 1.28
N PHE A 138 -1.62 -7.40 1.28
CA PHE A 138 -2.20 -8.23 0.22
C PHE A 138 -2.74 -7.36 -0.91
N ILE A 139 -2.38 -7.68 -2.14
CA ILE A 139 -2.89 -6.98 -3.32
C ILE A 139 -3.46 -7.95 -4.34
N LEU A 140 -4.52 -7.53 -5.03
CA LEU A 140 -4.97 -8.19 -6.26
C LEU A 140 -4.41 -7.41 -7.44
N THR A 141 -3.52 -8.00 -8.22
CA THR A 141 -2.97 -7.38 -9.43
C THR A 141 -3.80 -7.75 -10.66
N LYS A 142 -3.56 -7.07 -11.79
CA LYS A 142 -4.23 -7.33 -13.08
C LYS A 142 -5.75 -7.21 -13.01
N VAL A 143 -6.26 -6.32 -12.15
CA VAL A 143 -7.70 -6.07 -12.04
C VAL A 143 -8.27 -5.41 -13.31
N ASP A 144 -7.40 -4.81 -14.12
CA ASP A 144 -7.72 -4.31 -15.46
C ASP A 144 -8.17 -5.40 -16.44
N LEU A 145 -7.80 -6.67 -16.20
CA LEU A 145 -8.23 -7.81 -17.00
C LEU A 145 -9.61 -8.35 -16.58
N LEU A 146 -10.21 -7.81 -15.51
CA LEU A 146 -11.55 -8.19 -15.08
C LEU A 146 -12.59 -7.51 -15.99
N ILE A 147 -13.30 -8.32 -16.78
CA ILE A 147 -14.40 -7.90 -17.65
C ILE A 147 -15.71 -8.22 -16.90
N PRO A 148 -16.62 -7.24 -16.72
CA PRO A 148 -17.52 -6.93 -17.82
C PRO A 148 -17.53 -5.47 -18.31
N SER A 149 -17.19 -4.50 -17.46
CA SER A 149 -17.41 -3.08 -17.80
C SER A 149 -16.12 -2.36 -18.22
N PRO A 150 -16.22 -1.33 -19.09
CA PRO A 150 -15.08 -0.52 -19.47
C PRO A 150 -14.53 0.31 -18.30
N TRP A 151 -13.24 0.62 -18.38
CA TRP A 151 -12.60 1.61 -17.53
C TRP A 151 -12.95 3.02 -18.02
N VAL A 152 -13.20 3.93 -17.07
CA VAL A 152 -13.57 5.32 -17.34
C VAL A 152 -12.36 6.21 -17.05
N LEU A 153 -11.91 6.95 -18.06
CA LEU A 153 -10.86 7.95 -17.92
C LEU A 153 -11.46 9.34 -17.69
N THR A 154 -11.09 9.98 -16.59
CA THR A 154 -11.37 11.40 -16.35
C THR A 154 -10.11 12.22 -16.58
N LYS A 155 -10.17 13.23 -17.46
CA LYS A 155 -9.08 14.20 -17.67
C LYS A 155 -9.17 15.32 -16.63
N ILE A 156 -8.08 15.60 -15.93
CA ILE A 156 -7.93 16.69 -14.96
C ILE A 156 -6.68 17.48 -15.34
N GLY A 157 -6.86 18.62 -16.02
CA GLY A 157 -5.73 19.38 -16.56
C GLY A 157 -4.92 18.57 -17.59
N SER A 158 -3.63 18.39 -17.33
CA SER A 158 -2.71 17.58 -18.14
C SER A 158 -2.63 16.11 -17.70
N GLU A 159 -3.45 15.69 -16.74
CA GLU A 159 -3.42 14.36 -16.14
C GLU A 159 -4.72 13.59 -16.43
N GLY A 160 -4.65 12.27 -16.38
CA GLY A 160 -5.78 11.35 -16.48
C GLY A 160 -5.88 10.47 -15.24
N VAL A 161 -7.10 10.22 -14.78
CA VAL A 161 -7.41 9.32 -13.66
C VAL A 161 -8.39 8.27 -14.15
N PHE A 162 -8.06 6.99 -13.92
CA PHE A 162 -8.93 5.88 -14.24
C PHE A 162 -9.82 5.52 -13.06
N THR A 163 -11.09 5.28 -13.37
CA THR A 163 -12.10 4.78 -12.44
C THR A 163 -12.84 3.61 -13.07
N VAL A 164 -13.39 2.73 -12.26
CA VAL A 164 -14.18 1.58 -12.71
C VAL A 164 -15.68 1.90 -12.72
N HIS A 165 -16.44 1.21 -13.55
CA HIS A 165 -17.90 1.24 -13.48
C HIS A 165 -18.42 0.56 -12.19
N LYS A 166 -19.65 0.90 -11.76
CA LYS A 166 -20.25 0.37 -10.51
C LYS A 166 -20.33 -1.16 -10.44
N GLU A 167 -20.51 -1.81 -11.58
CA GLU A 167 -20.54 -3.28 -11.66
C GLU A 167 -19.16 -3.89 -11.39
N THR A 168 -18.11 -3.34 -12.01
CA THR A 168 -16.72 -3.72 -11.74
C THR A 168 -16.34 -3.38 -10.30
N GLU A 169 -16.76 -2.24 -9.76
CA GLU A 169 -16.54 -1.89 -8.34
C GLU A 169 -17.14 -2.94 -7.40
N LYS A 170 -18.37 -3.39 -7.68
CA LYS A 170 -19.02 -4.48 -6.93
C LYS A 170 -18.24 -5.79 -7.02
N LEU A 171 -17.81 -6.19 -8.22
CA LEU A 171 -17.00 -7.39 -8.43
C LEU A 171 -15.66 -7.31 -7.67
N LEU A 172 -15.00 -6.15 -7.69
CA LEU A 172 -13.76 -5.93 -6.94
C LEU A 172 -13.98 -6.04 -5.44
N ALA A 173 -15.09 -5.50 -4.91
CA ALA A 173 -15.44 -5.62 -3.50
C ALA A 173 -15.74 -7.08 -3.09
N GLU A 174 -16.42 -7.85 -3.96
CA GLU A 174 -16.68 -9.28 -3.75
C GLU A 174 -15.36 -10.08 -3.74
N LYS A 175 -14.46 -9.80 -4.70
CA LYS A 175 -13.13 -10.41 -4.74
C LYS A 175 -12.30 -10.03 -3.50
N GLU A 176 -12.23 -8.75 -3.15
CA GLU A 176 -11.56 -8.30 -1.93
C GLU A 176 -12.04 -9.10 -0.72
N SER A 177 -13.36 -9.23 -0.53
CA SER A 177 -13.93 -10.00 0.58
C SER A 177 -13.52 -11.48 0.53
N TYR A 178 -13.62 -12.12 -0.64
CA TYR A 178 -13.25 -13.52 -0.83
C TYR A 178 -11.77 -13.78 -0.50
N PHE A 179 -10.86 -12.94 -1.01
CA PHE A 179 -9.44 -13.07 -0.76
C PHE A 179 -9.07 -12.71 0.69
N GLN A 180 -9.77 -11.76 1.32
CA GLN A 180 -9.58 -11.47 2.74
C GLN A 180 -10.01 -12.67 3.61
N GLU A 181 -11.11 -13.33 3.27
CA GLU A 181 -11.53 -14.57 3.95
C GLU A 181 -10.53 -15.71 3.74
N ALA A 182 -9.95 -15.84 2.53
CA ALA A 182 -9.01 -16.89 2.23
C ALA A 182 -7.61 -16.69 2.85
N PHE A 183 -7.08 -15.47 2.85
CA PHE A 183 -5.68 -15.20 3.20
C PHE A 183 -5.48 -14.51 4.55
N ILE A 184 -6.51 -13.89 5.12
CA ILE A 184 -6.37 -13.04 6.31
C ILE A 184 -7.14 -13.63 7.48
N ALA A 185 -8.40 -14.04 7.27
CA ALA A 185 -9.23 -14.61 8.32
C ALA A 185 -8.60 -15.82 9.04
N PRO A 186 -7.90 -16.77 8.37
CA PRO A 186 -7.27 -17.91 9.04
C PRO A 186 -6.21 -17.50 10.08
N PHE A 187 -5.59 -16.33 9.88
CA PHE A 187 -4.57 -15.79 10.77
C PHE A 187 -5.13 -14.77 11.78
N GLY A 188 -6.45 -14.61 11.89
CA GLY A 188 -7.08 -13.58 12.73
C GLY A 188 -6.52 -13.53 14.16
N HIS A 189 -6.23 -14.68 14.78
CA HIS A 189 -5.64 -14.77 16.12
C HIS A 189 -4.19 -14.25 16.24
N LEU A 190 -3.50 -14.04 15.12
CA LEU A 190 -2.14 -13.48 15.02
C LEU A 190 -2.14 -12.01 14.58
N LEU A 191 -3.28 -11.47 14.13
CA LEU A 191 -3.34 -10.11 13.60
C LEU A 191 -3.37 -9.07 14.73
N LYS A 192 -2.63 -7.98 14.50
CA LYS A 192 -2.62 -6.79 15.35
C LYS A 192 -2.43 -5.55 14.46
N ALA A 193 -3.54 -4.95 14.03
CA ALA A 193 -3.48 -3.73 13.22
C ALA A 193 -2.90 -2.60 14.06
N GLN A 194 -2.19 -1.68 13.41
CA GLN A 194 -1.69 -0.48 14.05
C GLN A 194 -1.85 0.74 13.15
N THR A 195 -2.00 1.90 13.77
CA THR A 195 -1.95 3.19 13.07
C THR A 195 -1.57 4.30 14.06
N TYR A 196 -1.18 5.46 13.56
CA TYR A 196 -0.85 6.60 14.41
C TYR A 196 -2.06 7.08 15.23
N ARG A 197 -1.76 7.54 16.44
CA ARG A 197 -2.74 8.02 17.41
C ARG A 197 -3.13 9.46 17.12
N SER A 198 -4.42 9.69 16.90
CA SER A 198 -4.98 11.05 16.93
C SER A 198 -4.84 11.63 18.34
N LYS A 199 -4.47 12.92 18.48
CA LYS A 199 -4.14 13.59 19.76
C LYS A 199 -5.09 13.33 20.94
N ASN A 200 -6.37 13.11 20.65
CA ASN A 200 -7.41 12.93 21.66
C ASN A 200 -7.95 11.51 21.74
N PHE A 201 -7.36 10.53 21.05
CA PHE A 201 -7.85 9.16 21.05
C PHE A 201 -7.81 8.58 22.47
N ASN A 202 -8.99 8.31 23.01
CA ASN A 202 -9.21 7.71 24.31
C ASN A 202 -10.53 6.93 24.27
N ILE A 203 -10.44 5.65 23.95
CA ILE A 203 -11.59 4.74 23.85
C ILE A 203 -11.30 3.50 24.68
N LYS A 204 -12.34 3.01 25.37
CA LYS A 204 -12.32 1.70 26.00
C LYS A 204 -13.11 0.72 25.14
N ASP A 205 -12.43 -0.31 24.65
CA ASP A 205 -12.99 -1.40 23.84
C ASP A 205 -12.13 -2.65 24.03
N ASP A 206 -12.73 -3.85 23.99
CA ASP A 206 -12.03 -5.09 24.29
C ASP A 206 -10.93 -5.43 23.25
N TYR A 207 -11.05 -4.88 22.04
CA TYR A 207 -10.10 -5.13 20.96
C TYR A 207 -9.15 -3.98 20.68
N LEU A 208 -9.43 -2.78 21.21
CA LEU A 208 -8.59 -1.60 21.02
C LEU A 208 -7.65 -1.39 22.21
N ASP A 209 -6.42 -1.03 21.88
CA ASP A 209 -5.43 -0.56 22.84
C ASP A 209 -4.70 0.64 22.23
N TYR A 210 -4.02 1.45 23.03
CA TYR A 210 -3.24 2.57 22.52
C TYR A 210 -2.14 3.00 23.48
N ASP A 211 -1.05 3.53 22.94
CA ASP A 211 0.04 4.14 23.69
C ASP A 211 0.15 5.66 23.39
N GLN A 212 1.31 6.27 23.61
CA GLN A 212 1.53 7.69 23.34
C GLN A 212 1.43 8.05 21.85
N HIS A 213 1.73 7.11 20.95
CA HIS A 213 1.91 7.36 19.51
C HIS A 213 1.04 6.48 18.62
N THR A 214 0.55 5.35 19.11
CA THR A 214 -0.04 4.29 18.29
C THR A 214 -1.37 3.84 18.86
N VAL A 215 -2.31 3.51 17.97
CA VAL A 215 -3.54 2.78 18.28
C VAL A 215 -3.42 1.38 17.69
N TYR A 216 -3.82 0.39 18.47
CA TYR A 216 -3.78 -1.02 18.10
C TYR A 216 -5.19 -1.61 18.06
N TYR A 217 -5.42 -2.53 17.13
CA TYR A 217 -6.61 -3.39 17.13
C TYR A 217 -6.19 -4.85 17.09
N ARG A 218 -6.64 -5.65 18.06
CA ARG A 218 -6.36 -7.09 18.15
C ARG A 218 -7.33 -7.86 17.28
N GLY A 219 -6.81 -8.77 16.46
CA GLY A 219 -7.63 -9.58 15.56
C GLY A 219 -7.89 -8.94 14.20
N SER A 220 -8.70 -9.61 13.38
CA SER A 220 -9.25 -9.03 12.14
C SER A 220 -10.45 -8.14 12.46
N MET A 221 -10.49 -6.93 11.89
CA MET A 221 -11.67 -6.07 11.97
C MET A 221 -12.61 -6.40 10.80
N SER A 222 -13.84 -6.81 11.10
CA SER A 222 -14.86 -6.99 10.06
C SER A 222 -15.46 -5.64 9.64
N LYS A 223 -16.10 -5.59 8.47
CA LYS A 223 -16.80 -4.38 8.00
C LYS A 223 -17.93 -3.97 8.95
N ILE A 224 -18.68 -4.95 9.47
CA ILE A 224 -19.73 -4.73 10.48
C ILE A 224 -19.13 -4.06 11.72
N ARG A 225 -17.99 -4.58 12.20
CA ARG A 225 -17.31 -4.02 13.37
C ARG A 225 -16.79 -2.60 13.14
N LEU A 226 -16.26 -2.32 11.95
CA LEU A 226 -15.87 -0.97 11.54
C LEU A 226 -17.08 -0.01 11.60
N GLU A 227 -18.21 -0.41 11.04
CA GLU A 227 -19.45 0.39 11.02
C GLU A 227 -19.96 0.66 12.45
N GLU A 228 -19.94 -0.35 13.33
CA GLU A 228 -20.28 -0.22 14.75
C GLU A 228 -19.40 0.81 15.46
N LEU A 229 -18.07 0.70 15.30
CA LEU A 229 -17.11 1.61 15.92
C LEU A 229 -17.28 3.04 15.39
N CYS A 230 -17.46 3.20 14.07
CA CYS A 230 -17.70 4.50 13.44
C CYS A 230 -18.99 5.16 13.94
N LYS A 231 -20.07 4.38 14.11
CA LYS A 231 -21.34 4.87 14.65
C LYS A 231 -21.24 5.22 16.13
N LYS A 232 -20.54 4.41 16.92
CA LYS A 232 -20.37 4.61 18.37
C LYS A 232 -19.43 5.77 18.69
N TYR A 233 -18.38 5.96 17.88
CA TYR A 233 -17.37 6.99 18.10
C TYR A 233 -17.06 7.79 16.82
N PRO A 234 -17.98 8.67 16.39
CA PRO A 234 -17.88 9.36 15.11
C PRO A 234 -16.64 10.27 14.96
N ASN A 235 -16.05 10.74 16.06
CA ASN A 235 -14.83 11.57 16.03
C ASN A 235 -13.54 10.79 15.69
N TYR A 236 -13.60 9.46 15.66
CA TYR A 236 -12.43 8.60 15.43
C TYR A 236 -12.58 7.69 14.19
N GLN A 237 -13.53 7.99 13.30
CA GLN A 237 -13.78 7.19 12.09
C GLN A 237 -12.51 6.96 11.27
N ASP A 238 -11.67 7.97 11.12
CA ASP A 238 -10.44 7.85 10.33
C ASP A 238 -9.44 6.88 10.96
N VAL A 239 -9.37 6.83 12.30
CA VAL A 239 -8.52 5.84 13.02
C VAL A 239 -9.03 4.43 12.73
N PHE A 240 -10.34 4.20 12.83
CA PHE A 240 -10.91 2.87 12.58
C PHE A 240 -10.76 2.44 11.12
N LYS A 241 -10.95 3.37 10.18
CA LYS A 241 -10.72 3.10 8.75
C LYS A 241 -9.28 2.69 8.48
N ARG A 242 -8.28 3.37 9.06
CA ARG A 242 -6.86 2.98 8.93
C ARG A 242 -6.58 1.60 9.55
N LEU A 243 -7.12 1.33 10.74
CA LEU A 243 -7.00 0.01 11.38
C LEU A 243 -7.64 -1.11 10.56
N TYR A 244 -8.81 -0.85 9.95
CA TYR A 244 -9.45 -1.79 9.03
C TYR A 244 -8.61 -1.99 7.77
N ASN A 245 -8.10 -0.91 7.19
CA ASN A 245 -7.30 -0.93 5.95
C ASN A 245 -5.98 -1.71 6.08
N ASN A 246 -5.43 -1.89 7.29
CA ASN A 246 -4.22 -2.68 7.53
C ASN A 246 -4.29 -4.12 6.99
N TYR A 247 -5.49 -4.70 6.87
CA TYR A 247 -5.68 -6.07 6.38
C TYR A 247 -6.77 -6.15 5.32
N ARG A 248 -6.96 -5.07 4.56
CA ARG A 248 -7.72 -5.18 3.31
C ARG A 248 -6.84 -5.81 2.25
N VAL A 249 -7.50 -6.54 1.35
CA VAL A 249 -6.88 -6.95 0.09
C VAL A 249 -7.11 -5.84 -0.91
N ILE A 250 -6.06 -5.24 -1.46
CA ILE A 250 -6.17 -4.01 -2.26
C ILE A 250 -6.16 -4.37 -3.76
N PRO A 251 -7.29 -4.21 -4.49
CA PRO A 251 -7.31 -4.42 -5.93
C PRO A 251 -6.59 -3.29 -6.66
N CYS A 252 -5.54 -3.63 -7.40
CA CYS A 252 -4.64 -2.69 -8.07
C CYS A 252 -4.49 -2.99 -9.56
N SER A 253 -4.39 -1.94 -10.37
CA SER A 253 -3.92 -2.03 -11.76
C SER A 253 -2.68 -1.17 -11.92
N SER A 254 -1.57 -1.77 -12.31
CA SER A 254 -0.35 -1.04 -12.66
C SER A 254 -0.54 -0.23 -13.94
N GLN A 255 -1.25 -0.81 -14.93
CA GLN A 255 -1.55 -0.18 -16.21
C GLN A 255 -2.35 1.11 -16.03
N PHE A 256 -3.45 1.05 -15.29
CA PHE A 256 -4.31 2.22 -15.08
C PHE A 256 -3.96 3.04 -13.84
N ARG A 257 -2.89 2.67 -13.14
CA ARG A 257 -2.52 3.20 -11.82
C ARG A 257 -3.71 3.22 -10.85
N PHE A 258 -4.53 2.19 -10.89
CA PHE A 258 -5.72 2.12 -10.06
C PHE A 258 -5.35 1.67 -8.64
N ASN A 259 -5.85 2.39 -7.63
CA ASN A 259 -5.68 2.11 -6.19
C ASN A 259 -4.23 2.07 -5.66
N LEU A 260 -3.30 2.75 -6.33
CA LEU A 260 -1.93 2.87 -5.82
C LEU A 260 -1.84 3.77 -4.57
N ASP A 261 -2.70 4.77 -4.45
CA ASP A 261 -2.79 5.61 -3.24
C ASP A 261 -3.17 4.77 -1.99
N PRO A 262 -4.29 4.00 -1.97
CA PRO A 262 -4.62 3.07 -0.88
C PRO A 262 -3.52 2.06 -0.57
N LEU A 263 -2.82 1.54 -1.59
CA LEU A 263 -1.69 0.62 -1.39
C LEU A 263 -0.55 1.30 -0.63
N MET A 264 -0.18 2.52 -1.03
CA MET A 264 0.87 3.25 -0.33
C MET A 264 0.48 3.63 1.09
N GLU A 265 -0.79 3.97 1.33
CA GLU A 265 -1.31 4.18 2.69
C GLU A 265 -1.14 2.90 3.54
N ALA A 266 -1.52 1.73 3.02
CA ALA A 266 -1.38 0.46 3.73
C ALA A 266 0.08 0.07 4.01
N ILE A 267 0.99 0.37 3.07
CA ILE A 267 2.44 0.19 3.27
C ILE A 267 2.91 1.09 4.41
N VAL A 268 2.55 2.38 4.38
CA VAL A 268 2.96 3.36 5.39
C VAL A 268 2.41 3.03 6.77
N ASP A 269 1.15 2.62 6.88
CA ASP A 269 0.54 2.25 8.16
C ASP A 269 1.21 1.03 8.83
N LYS A 270 1.81 0.14 8.02
CA LYS A 270 2.54 -1.05 8.52
C LYS A 270 4.01 -0.81 8.83
N LEU A 271 4.59 0.32 8.39
CA LEU A 271 5.95 0.67 8.80
C LEU A 271 5.99 0.88 10.32
N GLU A 272 7.14 0.67 10.95
CA GLU A 272 7.21 0.79 12.41
C GLU A 272 7.11 2.26 12.87
N SER A 273 6.64 2.49 14.10
CA SER A 273 6.37 3.84 14.61
C SER A 273 7.58 4.78 14.61
N HIS A 274 8.79 4.25 14.76
CA HIS A 274 10.04 5.02 14.65
C HIS A 274 10.33 5.49 13.20
N VAL A 275 9.70 4.84 12.21
CA VAL A 275 9.63 5.26 10.80
C VAL A 275 8.45 6.23 10.60
N ILE A 276 7.30 5.97 11.25
CA ILE A 276 6.03 6.74 11.12
C ILE A 276 6.04 8.09 11.83
N GLY A 277 6.85 8.32 12.88
CA GLY A 277 6.94 9.63 13.55
C GLY A 277 7.27 10.80 12.59
N ASN A 278 7.69 10.49 11.37
CA ASN A 278 7.98 11.40 10.27
C ASN A 278 6.90 11.47 9.17
N LEU A 279 5.80 10.71 9.29
CA LEU A 279 4.79 10.45 8.25
C LEU A 279 3.38 10.96 8.61
N GLU A 280 3.18 11.68 9.72
CA GLU A 280 1.86 12.28 10.06
C GLU A 280 1.30 13.20 8.95
N ASN A 281 2.17 13.68 8.05
CA ASN A 281 1.83 14.48 6.88
C ASN A 281 1.98 13.72 5.55
N PHE A 282 2.16 12.40 5.55
CA PHE A 282 2.10 11.60 4.32
C PHE A 282 0.67 11.57 3.80
N LYS A 283 0.30 12.65 3.14
CA LYS A 283 -0.62 12.63 2.02
C LYS A 283 0.29 12.61 0.80
N PRO A 284 0.06 11.78 -0.23
CA PRO A 284 0.76 11.92 -1.51
C PRO A 284 0.66 13.40 -1.93
N HIS A 285 1.73 14.17 -1.72
CA HIS A 285 1.69 15.63 -1.88
C HIS A 285 1.62 15.92 -3.38
N GLY A 286 0.48 16.41 -3.86
CA GLY A 286 0.32 17.03 -5.19
C GLY A 286 0.20 16.07 -6.39
N ALA A 287 0.81 14.89 -6.35
CA ALA A 287 0.67 13.86 -7.38
C ALA A 287 0.01 12.62 -6.76
N SER A 288 -1.31 12.49 -6.91
CA SER A 288 -1.98 11.21 -6.66
C SER A 288 -1.30 10.15 -7.51
N LEU A 289 -0.90 9.04 -6.90
CA LEU A 289 -0.26 7.93 -7.61
C LEU A 289 -1.21 7.34 -8.65
N ASN A 290 -2.51 7.61 -8.52
CA ASN A 290 -3.54 7.21 -9.47
C ASN A 290 -3.66 8.13 -10.69
N LYS A 291 -2.77 9.12 -10.83
CA LYS A 291 -2.72 10.01 -11.99
C LYS A 291 -1.65 9.58 -12.98
N LEU A 292 -1.98 9.71 -14.26
CA LEU A 292 -1.10 9.50 -15.38
C LEU A 292 -0.99 10.78 -16.22
N PRO A 293 0.20 11.14 -16.75
CA PRO A 293 0.27 12.17 -17.78
C PRO A 293 -0.64 11.80 -18.95
N PHE A 294 -1.51 12.71 -19.37
CA PHE A 294 -2.56 12.40 -20.36
C PHE A 294 -1.98 11.92 -21.70
N ASP A 295 -0.81 12.40 -22.09
CA ASP A 295 -0.13 11.93 -23.31
C ASP A 295 0.28 10.46 -23.24
N LYS A 296 0.59 9.93 -22.05
CA LYS A 296 0.82 8.48 -21.89
C LYS A 296 -0.46 7.69 -22.05
N VAL A 297 -1.59 8.24 -21.58
CA VAL A 297 -2.89 7.57 -21.63
C VAL A 297 -3.38 7.35 -23.06
N LYS A 298 -3.03 8.24 -24.00
CA LYS A 298 -3.34 8.08 -25.43
C LYS A 298 -2.85 6.75 -26.01
N HIS A 299 -1.77 6.19 -25.46
CA HIS A 299 -1.19 4.95 -25.94
C HIS A 299 -1.86 3.68 -25.40
N PHE A 300 -2.80 3.81 -24.46
CA PHE A 300 -3.42 2.64 -23.84
C PHE A 300 -4.44 1.92 -24.74
N GLY A 301 -4.80 2.50 -25.90
CA GLY A 301 -5.66 1.87 -26.91
C GLY A 301 -7.09 1.62 -26.43
N ASN A 302 -8.07 1.70 -27.34
CA ASN A 302 -9.49 1.42 -27.04
C ASN A 302 -10.09 2.21 -25.86
N ILE A 303 -9.57 3.42 -25.58
CA ILE A 303 -10.15 4.30 -24.56
C ILE A 303 -11.17 5.21 -25.21
N VAL A 304 -12.38 5.12 -24.68
CA VAL A 304 -13.49 5.95 -25.10
C VAL A 304 -13.68 7.07 -24.07
N ILE A 305 -13.57 8.32 -24.51
CA ILE A 305 -13.86 9.49 -23.68
C ILE A 305 -15.34 9.84 -23.83
N LEU A 306 -16.03 9.95 -22.69
CA LEU A 306 -17.34 10.57 -22.64
C LEU A 306 -17.16 12.05 -22.24
N ASN A 307 -17.48 12.96 -23.15
CA ASN A 307 -17.60 14.37 -22.80
C ASN A 307 -18.95 14.58 -22.10
N ASP A 308 -18.94 14.85 -20.81
CA ASP A 308 -20.17 14.93 -20.02
C ASP A 308 -21.06 16.12 -20.40
N ALA A 309 -20.45 17.21 -20.90
CA ALA A 309 -21.18 18.40 -21.34
C ALA A 309 -21.89 18.20 -22.69
N THR A 310 -21.26 17.49 -23.62
CA THR A 310 -21.81 17.27 -24.98
C THR A 310 -22.48 15.92 -25.16
N LYS A 311 -22.31 15.01 -24.19
CA LYS A 311 -22.70 13.59 -24.27
C LYS A 311 -22.08 12.86 -25.47
N GLN A 312 -21.02 13.41 -26.05
CA GLN A 312 -20.32 12.79 -27.16
C GLN A 312 -19.29 11.78 -26.69
N VAL A 313 -19.17 10.73 -27.48
CA VAL A 313 -18.28 9.59 -27.27
C VAL A 313 -17.16 9.73 -28.28
N HIS A 314 -15.92 9.81 -27.82
CA HIS A 314 -14.76 9.98 -28.68
C HIS A 314 -13.73 8.89 -28.44
N ASP A 315 -13.15 8.37 -29.51
CA ASP A 315 -11.94 7.55 -29.41
C ASP A 315 -10.76 8.47 -29.05
N LEU A 316 -10.13 8.21 -27.91
CA LEU A 316 -8.99 8.99 -27.45
C LEU A 316 -7.83 8.99 -28.47
N SER A 317 -7.68 7.90 -29.23
CA SER A 317 -6.61 7.76 -30.24
C SER A 317 -6.83 8.66 -31.46
N ALA A 318 -8.06 9.10 -31.71
CA ALA A 318 -8.44 9.91 -32.86
C ALA A 318 -8.57 11.41 -32.55
N MET A 319 -8.30 11.83 -31.31
CA MET A 319 -8.47 13.23 -30.89
C MET A 319 -7.15 14.00 -30.97
N ASP A 320 -7.08 14.95 -31.93
CA ASP A 320 -6.06 15.99 -31.95
C ASP A 320 -6.37 17.06 -30.91
N TYR A 321 -5.58 17.07 -29.83
CA TYR A 321 -5.58 18.12 -28.82
C TYR A 321 -4.38 19.04 -29.04
N SER A 322 -4.49 19.92 -30.04
CA SER A 322 -3.62 21.09 -30.20
C SER A 322 -3.91 22.17 -29.15
#